data_AF-A0A9D9PBR0-F1
#
_entry.id   AF-A0A9D9PBR0-F1
#
_cell.length_a   1.000
_cell.length_b   1.000
_cell.length_c   1.000
_cell.angle_alpha   90.00
_cell.angle_beta   90.00
_cell.angle_gamma   90.00
#
_symmetry.space_group_name_H-M   'P 1'
#
loop_
_entity.id
_entity.type
_entity.pdbx_description
1 polymer ?
#
loop_
_entity_poly.entity_id
_entity_poly.type
_entity_poly.pdbx_seq_one_letter_code
_entity_poly.pdbx_strand_id
1 'polypeptide(L)'
;MSKESAEKFLSDALYHSELREQFNDVQNPEEFLNVARQLGYDFSTAELEAVAHAHSLGVHTRRQTGIWPWLRSVNWIDRNHSNE
;
A
#
# COMPACT_ATOMS: atom_id res chain seq x y z
N MET A 1 11.09 9.65 -3.41
CA MET A 1 9.64 9.48 -3.27
C MET A 1 9.09 9.46 -4.67
N SER A 2 8.76 8.28 -5.17
CA SER A 2 8.28 8.10 -6.55
C SER A 2 7.01 7.26 -6.57
N LYS A 3 5.97 7.77 -7.23
CA LYS A 3 4.72 7.06 -7.52
C LYS A 3 4.95 5.69 -8.18
N GLU A 4 5.95 5.60 -9.05
CA GLU A 4 6.35 4.35 -9.71
C GLU A 4 6.80 3.28 -8.70
N SER A 5 7.42 3.66 -7.58
CA SER A 5 7.80 2.74 -6.51
C SER A 5 6.56 2.18 -5.79
N ALA A 6 5.53 3.01 -5.58
CA ALA A 6 4.27 2.57 -4.99
C ALA A 6 3.48 1.64 -5.94
N GLU A 7 3.50 1.91 -7.25
CA GLU A 7 2.93 1.02 -8.27
C GLU A 7 3.64 -0.33 -8.30
N LYS A 8 4.97 -0.33 -8.31
CA LYS A 8 5.77 -1.56 -8.21
C LYS A 8 5.48 -2.32 -6.94
N PHE A 9 5.45 -1.64 -5.79
CA PHE A 9 5.13 -2.24 -4.51
C PHE A 9 3.75 -2.93 -4.52
N LEU A 10 2.71 -2.27 -5.03
CA LEU A 10 1.38 -2.87 -5.12
C LEU A 10 1.33 -4.06 -6.08
N SER A 11 2.07 -3.99 -7.18
CA SER A 11 2.23 -5.11 -8.11
C SER A 11 2.95 -6.28 -7.42
N ASP A 12 4.07 -6.03 -6.76
CA ASP A 12 4.82 -7.03 -6.00
C ASP A 12 3.96 -7.65 -4.89
N ALA A 13 3.31 -6.83 -4.06
CA ALA A 13 2.40 -7.31 -3.04
C ALA A 13 1.26 -8.14 -3.64
N LEU A 14 0.79 -7.85 -4.85
CA LEU A 14 -0.22 -8.65 -5.52
C LEU A 14 0.29 -10.05 -5.91
N TYR A 15 1.54 -10.17 -6.37
CA TYR A 15 2.12 -11.47 -6.80
C TYR A 15 2.83 -12.23 -5.67
N HIS A 16 3.35 -11.53 -4.66
CA HIS A 16 4.15 -12.06 -3.56
C HIS A 16 3.37 -11.99 -2.25
N SER A 17 2.80 -13.12 -1.82
CA SER A 17 2.10 -13.22 -0.53
C SER A 17 3.03 -13.06 0.67
N GLU A 18 4.30 -13.49 0.55
CA GLU A 18 5.30 -13.33 1.61
C GLU A 18 5.55 -11.85 1.95
N LEU A 19 5.51 -11.00 0.92
CA LEU A 19 5.60 -9.54 1.08
C LEU A 19 4.41 -9.04 1.90
N ARG A 20 3.20 -9.58 1.67
CA ARG A 20 2.00 -9.21 2.46
C ARG A 20 2.09 -9.63 3.92
N GLU A 21 2.68 -10.78 4.19
CA GLU A 21 2.88 -11.28 5.55
C GLU A 21 3.82 -10.37 6.35
N GLN A 22 4.85 -9.81 5.71
CA GLN A 22 5.75 -8.84 6.36
C GLN A 22 5.03 -7.57 6.82
N PHE A 23 4.04 -7.07 6.07
CA PHE A 23 3.25 -5.91 6.51
C PHE A 23 2.02 -6.29 7.34
N ASN A 24 1.74 -7.59 7.55
CA ASN A 24 0.61 -7.99 8.38
C ASN A 24 0.87 -7.70 9.87
N ASP A 25 2.14 -7.65 10.28
CA ASP A 25 2.56 -7.28 11.65
C ASP A 25 2.62 -5.76 11.86
N VAL A 26 2.55 -4.99 10.76
CA VAL A 26 2.68 -3.53 10.82
C VAL A 26 1.44 -2.89 11.42
N GLN A 27 1.62 -2.30 12.60
CA GLN A 27 0.54 -1.66 13.34
C GLN A 27 0.39 -0.18 13.05
N ASN A 28 1.41 0.46 12.46
CA ASN A 28 1.46 1.91 12.25
C ASN A 28 1.93 2.27 10.82
N PRO A 29 1.48 3.42 10.26
CA PRO A 29 1.86 3.85 8.93
C PRO A 29 3.36 4.19 8.82
N GLU A 30 3.98 4.64 9.92
CA GLU A 30 5.43 4.88 9.97
C GLU A 30 6.23 3.59 9.81
N GLU A 31 5.82 2.53 10.51
CA GLU A 31 6.40 1.19 10.39
C GLU A 31 6.20 0.62 8.99
N PHE A 32 5.05 0.88 8.38
CA PHE A 32 4.78 0.49 7.00
C PHE A 32 5.80 1.11 6.03
N LEU A 33 6.03 2.41 6.15
CA LEU A 33 7.02 3.12 5.35
C LEU A 33 8.44 2.63 5.62
N ASN A 34 8.74 2.28 6.88
CA ASN A 34 10.04 1.77 7.25
C ASN A 34 10.32 0.41 6.60
N VAL A 35 9.38 -0.53 6.68
CA VAL A 35 9.48 -1.85 6.02
C VAL A 35 9.57 -1.70 4.50
N ALA A 36 8.74 -0.82 3.91
CA ALA A 36 8.81 -0.53 2.48
C ALA A 36 10.18 -0.01 2.05
N ARG A 37 10.78 0.92 2.81
CA ARG A 37 12.14 1.41 2.57
C ARG A 37 13.20 0.34 2.72
N GLN A 38 13.07 -0.56 3.70
CA GLN A 38 13.99 -1.68 3.89
C GLN A 38 13.97 -2.65 2.70
N LEU A 39 12.81 -2.81 2.06
CA LEU A 39 12.65 -3.58 0.83
C LEU A 39 13.12 -2.82 -0.43
N GLY A 40 13.56 -1.57 -0.29
CA GLY A 40 14.03 -0.72 -1.38
C GLY A 40 12.94 0.09 -2.08
N TYR A 41 11.73 0.12 -1.53
CA TYR A 41 10.65 0.96 -2.04
C TYR A 41 10.64 2.32 -1.31
N ASP A 42 10.88 3.38 -2.07
CA ASP A 42 10.83 4.76 -1.54
C ASP A 42 9.57 5.47 -2.06
N PHE A 43 8.49 5.40 -1.28
CA PHE A 43 7.22 6.08 -1.53
C PHE A 43 6.62 6.59 -0.22
N SER A 44 5.71 7.57 -0.32
CA SER A 44 4.89 8.05 0.80
C SER A 44 3.51 7.40 0.83
N THR A 45 2.84 7.44 1.98
CA THR A 45 1.46 6.95 2.15
C THR A 45 0.49 7.68 1.22
N ALA A 46 0.68 8.98 0.99
CA ALA A 46 -0.11 9.77 0.04
C ALA A 46 0.07 9.31 -1.42
N GLU A 47 1.29 8.90 -1.81
CA GLU A 47 1.55 8.37 -3.16
C GLU A 47 0.92 6.99 -3.32
N LEU A 48 1.08 6.13 -2.30
CA LEU A 48 0.44 4.82 -2.26
C LEU A 48 -1.08 4.94 -2.29
N GLU A 49 -1.66 5.93 -1.61
CA GLU A 49 -3.09 6.22 -1.67
C GLU A 49 -3.51 6.70 -3.05
N ALA A 50 -2.78 7.62 -3.66
CA ALA A 50 -3.09 8.10 -5.01
C ALA A 50 -3.06 6.96 -6.04
N VAL A 51 -2.08 6.05 -5.93
CA VAL A 51 -2.02 4.85 -6.78
C VAL A 51 -3.15 3.89 -6.45
N ALA A 52 -3.39 3.61 -5.17
CA ALA A 52 -4.47 2.75 -4.71
C ALA A 52 -5.83 3.23 -5.21
N HIS A 53 -6.09 4.53 -5.10
CA HIS A 53 -7.29 5.20 -5.54
C HIS A 53 -7.41 5.20 -7.07
N ALA A 54 -6.33 5.51 -7.79
CA ALA A 54 -6.31 5.48 -9.25
C ALA A 54 -6.58 4.06 -9.79
N HIS A 55 -5.99 3.04 -9.19
CA HIS A 55 -6.26 1.64 -9.55
C HIS A 55 -7.68 1.21 -9.13
N SER A 56 -8.18 1.65 -7.98
CA SER A 56 -9.55 1.35 -7.56
C SER A 56 -10.60 2.02 -8.47
N LEU A 57 -10.33 3.22 -8.98
CA LEU A 57 -11.21 3.94 -9.91
C LEU A 57 -11.09 3.41 -11.35
N GLY A 58 -9.88 3.04 -11.78
CA GLY A 58 -9.61 2.49 -13.11
C GLY A 58 -10.12 1.06 -13.31
N VAL A 59 -10.36 0.32 -12.22
CA VAL A 59 -10.81 -1.08 -12.28
C VAL A 59 -12.33 -1.16 -12.11
N HIS A 60 -13.04 -0.80 -13.19
CA HIS A 60 -14.36 -1.35 -13.49
C HIS A 60 -14.30 -2.86 -13.87
N THR A 61 -13.11 -3.46 -13.87
CA THR A 61 -12.87 -4.85 -14.25
C THR A 61 -12.94 -5.75 -13.01
N ARG A 62 -14.18 -6.13 -12.67
CA ARG A 62 -14.57 -7.44 -12.15
C ARG A 62 -13.42 -8.34 -11.62
N ARG A 63 -13.43 -8.58 -10.29
CA ARG A 63 -12.86 -9.74 -9.56
C ARG A 63 -11.48 -9.58 -8.89
N GLN A 64 -11.54 -9.57 -7.56
CA GLN A 64 -10.86 -10.54 -6.69
C GLN A 64 -9.32 -10.53 -6.63
N THR A 65 -8.66 -9.41 -6.91
CA THR A 65 -7.27 -9.22 -6.47
C THR A 65 -7.28 -8.87 -4.98
N GLY A 66 -6.99 -9.87 -4.14
CA GLY A 66 -7.07 -9.82 -2.68
C GLY A 66 -6.12 -8.83 -1.99
N ILE A 67 -5.37 -8.04 -2.77
CA ILE A 67 -4.54 -6.95 -2.26
C ILE A 67 -5.38 -5.82 -1.67
N TRP A 68 -6.50 -5.40 -2.26
CA TRP A 68 -7.32 -4.30 -1.71
C TRP A 68 -7.90 -4.55 -0.31
N PRO A 69 -8.51 -5.72 -0.03
CA PRO A 69 -8.97 -6.02 1.32
C PRO A 69 -7.80 -6.16 2.31
N TRP A 70 -6.65 -6.68 1.87
CA TRP A 70 -5.43 -6.74 2.70
C TRP A 70 -4.88 -5.34 2.99
N LEU A 71 -4.76 -4.48 1.99
CA LEU A 71 -4.34 -3.10 2.13
C LEU A 71 -5.28 -2.37 3.11
N ARG A 72 -6.59 -2.61 3.05
CA ARG A 72 -7.55 -2.06 4.03
C ARG A 72 -7.43 -2.67 5.44
N SER A 73 -6.78 -3.82 5.59
CA SER A 73 -6.54 -4.47 6.89
C SER A 73 -5.26 -4.00 7.55
N VAL A 74 -4.29 -3.48 6.78
CA VAL A 74 -3.02 -2.97 7.29
C VAL A 74 -3.15 -1.49 7.63
N ASN A 75 -2.52 -1.03 8.70
CA ASN A 75 -2.50 0.38 9.09
C ASN A 75 -1.43 1.16 8.31
N TRP A 76 -1.53 1.20 6.98
CA TRP A 76 -0.55 1.89 6.11
C TRP A 76 -0.88 3.35 5.86
N ILE A 77 -2.07 3.82 6.24
CA ILE A 77 -2.48 5.22 6.11
C ILE A 77 -3.02 5.74 7.43
N ASP A 78 -2.46 6.86 7.89
CA ASP A 78 -3.04 7.61 8.99
C ASP A 78 -4.31 8.30 8.47
N ARG A 79 -5.48 7.70 8.70
CA ARG A 79 -6.78 8.35 8.44
C ARG A 79 -7.06 9.49 9.42
N ASN A 80 -6.16 9.77 10.36
CA ASN A 80 -6.35 10.72 11.43
C ASN A 80 -5.76 12.11 11.14
N HIS A 81 -5.12 12.32 9.99
CA HIS A 81 -4.68 13.65 9.56
C HIS A 81 -5.81 14.44 8.88
N SER A 82 -6.92 14.62 9.61
CA SER A 82 -7.98 15.57 9.29
C SER A 82 -8.44 16.22 10.58
N ASN A 83 -7.64 17.14 11.13
CA ASN A 83 -8.13 18.40 11.70
C ASN A 83 -6.95 19.28 12.15
N GLU A 84 -6.67 20.35 11.41
CA GLU A 84 -6.25 21.62 12.01
C GLU A 84 -7.16 22.72 11.47
#